data_AF-A0A9N9ISS0-F1
#
_entry.id   AF-A0A9N9ISS0-F1
#
_cell.length_a   1.000
_cell.length_b   1.000
_cell.length_c   1.000
_cell.angle_alpha   90.00
_cell.angle_beta   90.00
_cell.angle_gamma   90.00
#
_symmetry.space_group_name_H-M   'P 1'
#
loop_
_entity.id
_entity.type
_entity.pdbx_description
1 polymer ?
#
loop_
_entity_poly.entity_id
_entity_poly.type
_entity_poly.pdbx_seq_one_letter_code
_entity_poly.pdbx_strand_id
1 'polypeptide(L)'
;QQDQSHSLPPTPQYNSAILKDAYFVSHLNLLYKHIKDCPAFIDACKLAKVWLHQRGFDSEKNGSNGFNGFLWSMLMIYLLHGGGPNGDKKLANGYSSYQLIKGTMDFLANHNFLESPVFMNELNNSEFTRKSFIENFDVVFVDDSGTLNLFSGISRTELEHLQFEAKLAMKYFNESVEDRFDAIFLQKVDDMKLKYDNVARIVQLPVKYEEYTDSVKLDYPDKFIYFARTMPSLLKRGLTNRIKLITIHYDKLPPWSISERPMTYNSAKIKLYLGFLLNPEESNRLVDYGPSPEDENAAKEFQKLWGKKAEVRRFKDGKILECVVWDYKGIESRGLIINKIVLYLLSLHYGIKDGNEGIRYFAGQFNKFVKPSPAVPMQIFDRDTINKGFQPVMTAYDELSKVLLSIEDLPLKISNIRATSSALRYASVFVPQP
;
A
#
# COMPACT_ATOMS: atom_id res chain seq x y z
N GLN A 1 -43.64 -24.91 20.07
CA GLN A 1 -43.01 -24.22 18.91
C GLN A 1 -41.85 -23.44 19.49
N GLN A 2 -40.63 -23.93 19.28
CA GLN A 2 -39.42 -23.22 19.68
C GLN A 2 -39.25 -22.04 18.73
N ASP A 3 -39.15 -20.83 19.28
CA ASP A 3 -38.67 -19.67 18.54
C ASP A 3 -37.27 -19.99 18.03
N GLN A 4 -37.18 -20.35 16.74
CA GLN A 4 -35.95 -20.17 15.98
C GLN A 4 -35.73 -18.66 15.87
N SER A 5 -35.14 -18.07 16.90
CA SER A 5 -34.59 -16.73 16.83
C SER A 5 -33.55 -16.74 15.72
N HIS A 6 -33.89 -16.23 14.54
CA HIS A 6 -32.91 -16.02 13.48
C HIS A 6 -31.81 -15.13 14.05
N SER A 7 -30.63 -15.69 14.31
CA SER A 7 -29.50 -14.90 14.82
C SER A 7 -29.11 -13.89 13.74
N LEU A 8 -29.31 -12.61 14.03
CA LEU A 8 -28.91 -11.53 13.13
C LEU A 8 -27.37 -11.53 12.97
N PRO A 9 -26.85 -11.08 11.82
CA PRO A 9 -25.41 -10.97 11.60
C PRO A 9 -24.79 -9.94 12.57
N PRO A 10 -23.53 -10.13 12.99
CA PRO A 10 -22.85 -9.20 13.88
C PRO A 10 -22.55 -7.87 13.17
N THR A 11 -22.57 -6.77 13.93
CA THR A 11 -22.25 -5.41 13.46
C THR A 11 -21.07 -4.80 14.27
N PRO A 12 -19.86 -5.36 14.12
CA PRO A 12 -18.71 -5.00 14.95
C PRO A 12 -18.26 -3.54 14.79
N GLN A 13 -18.37 -2.93 13.60
CA GLN A 13 -18.03 -1.51 13.42
C GLN A 13 -19.03 -0.60 14.09
N TYR A 14 -20.32 -0.89 13.95
CA TYR A 14 -21.39 -0.15 14.62
C TYR A 14 -21.25 -0.23 16.14
N ASN A 15 -21.04 -1.43 16.68
CA ASN A 15 -20.85 -1.65 18.11
C ASN A 15 -19.60 -0.89 18.62
N SER A 16 -18.51 -0.92 17.86
CA SER A 16 -17.29 -0.17 18.20
C SER A 16 -17.51 1.35 18.18
N ALA A 17 -18.35 1.87 17.29
CA ALA A 17 -18.68 3.29 17.26
C ALA A 17 -19.40 3.72 18.54
N ILE A 18 -20.39 2.95 19.00
CA ILE A 18 -21.10 3.22 20.27
C ILE A 18 -20.14 3.13 21.46
N LEU A 19 -19.31 2.09 21.52
CA LEU A 19 -18.37 1.90 22.63
C LEU A 19 -17.30 3.00 22.68
N LYS A 20 -16.84 3.52 21.54
CA LYS A 20 -15.91 4.66 21.50
C LYS A 20 -16.50 5.90 22.15
N ASP A 21 -17.78 6.19 21.90
CA ASP A 21 -18.47 7.32 22.54
C ASP A 21 -18.66 7.08 24.05
N ALA A 22 -19.01 5.85 24.43
CA ALA A 22 -19.22 5.48 25.83
C ALA A 22 -17.92 5.55 26.68
N TYR A 23 -16.77 5.19 26.10
CA TYR A 23 -15.48 5.15 26.80
C TYR A 23 -14.62 6.41 26.65
N PHE A 24 -15.16 7.48 26.05
CA PHE A 24 -14.41 8.72 25.85
C PHE A 24 -13.82 9.27 27.17
N VAL A 25 -14.62 9.31 28.24
CA VAL A 25 -14.19 9.82 29.55
C VAL A 25 -13.22 8.86 30.25
N SER A 26 -13.43 7.54 30.14
CA SER A 26 -12.51 6.56 30.75
C SER A 26 -11.13 6.59 30.11
N HIS A 27 -11.05 6.65 28.76
CA HIS A 27 -9.77 6.79 28.07
C HIS A 27 -9.08 8.12 28.37
N LEU A 28 -9.84 9.21 28.52
CA LEU A 28 -9.27 10.49 28.95
C LEU A 28 -8.63 10.40 30.34
N ASN A 29 -9.31 9.75 31.29
CA ASN A 29 -8.77 9.53 32.64
C ASN A 29 -7.52 8.64 32.62
N LEU A 30 -7.51 7.59 31.79
CA LEU A 30 -6.34 6.73 31.58
C LEU A 30 -5.14 7.52 31.03
N LEU A 31 -5.35 8.34 30.00
CA LEU A 31 -4.32 9.21 29.44
C LEU A 31 -3.77 10.18 30.50
N TYR A 32 -4.66 10.81 31.27
CA TYR A 32 -4.25 11.77 32.30
C TYR A 32 -3.44 11.12 33.44
N LYS A 33 -3.77 9.89 33.81
CA LYS A 33 -2.97 9.10 34.76
C LYS A 33 -1.54 8.92 34.24
N HIS A 34 -1.38 8.50 32.99
CA HIS A 34 -0.06 8.26 32.40
C HIS A 34 0.75 9.53 32.12
N ILE A 35 0.08 10.65 31.83
CA ILE A 35 0.74 11.95 31.73
C ILE A 35 1.42 12.33 33.05
N LYS A 36 0.84 11.99 34.20
CA LYS A 36 1.45 12.26 35.51
C LYS A 36 2.63 11.34 35.80
N ASP A 37 2.55 10.08 35.37
CA ASP A 37 3.56 9.06 35.65
C ASP A 37 4.78 9.13 34.72
N CYS A 38 4.64 9.70 33.52
CA CYS A 38 5.69 9.80 32.51
C CYS A 38 5.85 11.27 32.03
N PRO A 39 6.84 12.02 32.57
CA PRO A 39 6.99 13.45 32.29
C PRO A 39 7.15 13.80 30.80
N ALA A 40 7.83 12.94 30.03
CA ALA A 40 8.10 13.17 28.61
C ALA A 40 6.94 12.74 27.68
N PHE A 41 5.86 12.18 28.22
CA PHE A 41 4.75 11.61 27.44
C PHE A 41 4.06 12.66 26.55
N ILE A 42 3.78 13.84 27.09
CA ILE A 42 3.14 14.93 26.34
C ILE A 42 3.96 15.31 25.11
N ASP A 43 5.28 15.49 25.27
CA ASP A 43 6.14 15.92 24.18
C ASP A 43 6.35 14.80 23.15
N ALA A 44 6.40 13.53 23.58
CA ALA A 44 6.39 12.39 22.67
C ALA A 44 5.09 12.35 21.83
N CYS A 45 3.93 12.58 22.44
CA CYS A 45 2.64 12.68 21.74
C CYS A 45 2.60 13.86 20.76
N LYS A 46 3.18 15.02 21.09
CA LYS A 46 3.28 16.15 20.16
C LYS A 46 4.12 15.78 18.93
N LEU A 47 5.30 15.20 19.13
CA LEU A 47 6.17 14.76 18.02
C LEU A 47 5.47 13.71 17.15
N ALA A 48 4.73 12.78 17.76
CA ALA A 48 3.97 11.78 17.04
C ALA A 48 2.86 12.39 16.17
N LYS A 49 2.10 13.36 16.72
CA LYS A 49 1.06 14.08 15.96
C LYS A 49 1.65 14.87 14.80
N VAL A 50 2.80 15.52 15.01
CA VAL A 50 3.53 16.20 13.94
C VAL A 50 3.90 15.20 12.85
N TRP A 51 4.51 14.07 13.19
CA TRP A 51 4.86 13.02 12.21
C TRP A 51 3.65 12.49 11.45
N LEU A 52 2.55 12.16 12.14
CA LEU A 52 1.31 11.69 11.52
C LEU A 52 0.72 12.72 10.54
N HIS A 53 0.72 14.00 10.92
CA HIS A 53 0.27 15.09 10.05
C HIS A 53 1.17 15.24 8.82
N GLN A 54 2.50 15.19 8.97
CA GLN A 54 3.43 15.28 7.83
C GLN A 54 3.31 14.11 6.84
N ARG A 55 2.82 12.95 7.29
CA ARG A 55 2.60 11.76 6.46
C ARG A 55 1.17 11.62 5.94
N GLY A 56 0.27 12.51 6.34
CA GLY A 56 -1.12 12.60 5.85
C GLY A 56 -2.14 11.74 6.62
N PHE A 57 -1.73 11.05 7.70
CA PHE A 57 -2.62 10.20 8.50
C PHE A 57 -3.64 11.02 9.28
N ASP A 58 -3.18 12.08 9.94
CA ASP A 58 -3.99 12.99 10.77
C ASP A 58 -4.19 14.34 10.04
N SER A 59 -4.56 14.28 8.76
CA SER A 59 -4.86 15.49 7.98
C SER A 59 -6.34 15.83 8.05
N GLU A 60 -6.67 17.12 8.18
CA GLU A 60 -8.06 17.61 8.24
C GLU A 60 -8.90 17.21 7.03
N LYS A 61 -8.23 16.92 5.91
CA LYS A 61 -8.86 16.50 4.66
C LYS A 61 -9.07 15.00 4.57
N ASN A 62 -8.37 14.17 5.34
CA ASN A 62 -8.51 12.72 5.24
C ASN A 62 -9.90 12.28 5.72
N GLY A 63 -10.67 11.62 4.85
CA GLY A 63 -11.98 11.08 5.17
C GLY A 63 -11.96 9.73 5.90
N SER A 64 -10.79 9.08 5.98
CA SER A 64 -10.66 7.82 6.71
C SER A 64 -10.60 8.04 8.23
N ASN A 65 -11.32 7.22 8.98
CA ASN A 65 -11.21 7.09 10.44
C ASN A 65 -10.00 6.23 10.86
N GLY A 66 -8.87 6.42 10.18
CA GLY A 66 -7.66 5.63 10.32
C GLY A 66 -6.84 5.95 11.57
N PHE A 67 -5.58 5.54 11.55
CA PHE A 67 -4.64 5.75 12.66
C PHE A 67 -4.37 7.25 12.90
N ASN A 68 -4.45 7.69 14.16
CA ASN A 68 -4.35 9.10 14.54
C ASN A 68 -3.59 9.31 15.86
N GLY A 69 -3.46 10.56 16.30
CA GLY A 69 -2.71 10.89 17.52
C GLY A 69 -3.27 10.28 18.82
N PHE A 70 -4.58 10.05 18.91
CA PHE A 70 -5.17 9.35 20.06
C PHE A 70 -4.73 7.88 20.07
N LEU A 71 -4.85 7.20 18.94
CA LEU A 71 -4.45 5.79 18.80
C LEU A 71 -2.94 5.60 19.04
N TRP A 72 -2.11 6.54 18.59
CA TRP A 72 -0.68 6.57 18.94
C TRP A 72 -0.48 6.65 20.46
N SER A 73 -1.20 7.54 21.13
CA SER A 73 -1.07 7.76 22.58
C SER A 73 -1.48 6.52 23.36
N MET A 74 -2.59 5.87 22.97
CA MET A 74 -3.03 4.61 23.55
C MET A 74 -1.99 3.49 23.32
N LEU A 75 -1.46 3.37 22.10
CA LEU A 75 -0.40 2.39 21.81
C LEU A 75 0.84 2.62 22.67
N MET A 76 1.25 3.87 22.85
CA MET A 76 2.38 4.21 23.72
C MET A 76 2.13 3.82 25.17
N ILE A 77 0.91 4.02 25.69
CA ILE A 77 0.52 3.54 27.03
C ILE A 77 0.64 2.03 27.13
N TYR A 78 0.13 1.28 26.14
CA TYR A 78 0.30 -0.17 26.11
C TYR A 78 1.77 -0.57 26.21
N LEU A 79 2.65 0.11 25.47
CA LEU A 79 4.09 -0.18 25.46
C LEU A 79 4.83 0.18 26.77
N LEU A 80 4.26 1.03 27.62
CA LEU A 80 4.78 1.30 28.97
C LEU A 80 4.50 0.16 29.96
N HIS A 81 3.59 -0.76 29.61
CA HIS A 81 3.22 -1.91 30.44
C HIS A 81 3.55 -3.27 29.82
N GLY A 82 3.71 -3.34 28.50
CA GLY A 82 4.04 -4.56 27.77
C GLY A 82 4.65 -4.30 26.39
N GLY A 83 4.40 -5.21 25.45
CA GLY A 83 4.81 -5.09 24.03
C GLY A 83 6.30 -5.34 23.75
N GLY A 84 7.09 -5.67 24.77
CA GLY A 84 8.45 -6.19 24.66
C GLY A 84 8.47 -7.72 24.47
N PRO A 85 9.66 -8.30 24.26
CA PRO A 85 9.83 -9.75 24.22
C PRO A 85 9.25 -10.41 25.46
N ASN A 86 8.55 -11.54 25.30
CA ASN A 86 7.91 -12.29 26.40
C ASN A 86 6.86 -11.52 27.22
N GLY A 87 6.35 -10.39 26.70
CA GLY A 87 5.34 -9.57 27.38
C GLY A 87 5.91 -8.50 28.33
N ASP A 88 7.24 -8.36 28.40
CA ASP A 88 7.88 -7.31 29.18
C ASP A 88 7.59 -5.90 28.62
N LYS A 89 7.89 -4.87 29.39
CA LYS A 89 7.71 -3.48 28.98
C LYS A 89 8.67 -3.11 27.85
N LYS A 90 8.15 -2.59 26.73
CA LYS A 90 8.99 -2.05 25.64
C LYS A 90 9.51 -0.64 25.96
N LEU A 91 8.71 0.14 26.69
CA LEU A 91 9.02 1.52 27.09
C LEU A 91 9.06 1.64 28.61
N ALA A 92 9.77 2.66 29.11
CA ALA A 92 9.83 2.97 30.54
C ALA A 92 9.44 4.44 30.78
N ASN A 93 8.83 4.72 31.95
CA ASN A 93 8.38 6.08 32.32
C ASN A 93 9.51 7.12 32.37
N GLY A 94 10.76 6.68 32.60
CA GLY A 94 11.94 7.55 32.63
C GLY A 94 12.55 7.86 31.26
N TYR A 95 11.99 7.34 30.16
CA TYR A 95 12.48 7.61 28.82
C TYR A 95 12.23 9.06 28.40
N SER A 96 13.16 9.62 27.64
CA SER A 96 12.98 10.90 26.94
C SER A 96 11.90 10.81 25.86
N SER A 97 11.38 11.96 25.41
CA SER A 97 10.39 12.01 24.34
C SER A 97 10.89 11.36 23.05
N TYR A 98 12.18 11.50 22.76
CA TYR A 98 12.87 10.82 21.67
C TYR A 98 12.86 9.29 21.80
N GLN A 99 13.19 8.77 22.99
CA GLN A 99 13.19 7.32 23.23
C GLN A 99 11.77 6.73 23.18
N LEU A 100 10.77 7.45 23.71
CA LEU A 100 9.37 7.06 23.64
C LEU A 100 8.90 6.98 22.18
N ILE A 101 9.07 8.05 21.40
CA ILE A 101 8.62 8.06 20.01
C ILE A 101 9.36 7.03 19.16
N LYS A 102 10.69 6.90 19.32
CA LYS A 102 11.50 5.92 18.59
C LYS A 102 11.09 4.50 18.94
N GLY A 103 10.84 4.20 20.22
CA GLY A 103 10.41 2.87 20.64
C GLY A 103 8.98 2.51 20.19
N THR A 104 8.04 3.47 20.18
CA THR A 104 6.71 3.26 19.60
C THR A 104 6.78 3.09 18.08
N MET A 105 7.62 3.88 17.39
CA MET A 105 7.85 3.75 15.95
C MET A 105 8.45 2.38 15.59
N ASP A 106 9.41 1.90 16.37
CA ASP A 106 10.01 0.58 16.21
C ASP A 106 8.97 -0.54 16.37
N PHE A 107 8.06 -0.41 17.35
CA PHE A 107 6.95 -1.35 17.51
C PHE A 107 6.04 -1.34 16.29
N LEU A 108 5.61 -0.17 15.82
CA LEU A 108 4.78 -0.06 14.61
C LEU A 108 5.48 -0.65 13.39
N ALA A 109 6.77 -0.41 13.23
CA ALA A 109 7.55 -0.90 12.09
C ALA A 109 7.67 -2.42 12.06
N ASN A 110 7.82 -3.08 13.21
CA ASN A 110 8.27 -4.48 13.27
C ASN A 110 7.23 -5.45 13.84
N HIS A 111 6.24 -4.98 14.60
CA HIS A 111 5.24 -5.85 15.21
C HIS A 111 4.29 -6.45 14.18
N ASN A 112 4.04 -7.76 14.25
CA ASN A 112 3.05 -8.41 13.40
C ASN A 112 1.68 -8.39 14.09
N PHE A 113 0.88 -7.37 13.80
CA PHE A 113 -0.47 -7.21 14.37
C PHE A 113 -1.46 -8.30 13.96
N LEU A 114 -1.21 -9.03 12.85
CA LEU A 114 -2.11 -10.07 12.36
C LEU A 114 -1.87 -11.41 13.07
N GLU A 115 -0.61 -11.76 13.31
CA GLU A 115 -0.24 -12.96 14.07
C GLU A 115 -0.36 -12.75 15.58
N SER A 116 0.01 -11.55 16.05
CA SER A 116 0.03 -11.18 17.46
C SER A 116 -0.85 -9.94 17.70
N PRO A 117 -2.18 -10.10 17.76
CA PRO A 117 -3.07 -8.99 18.06
C PRO A 117 -2.78 -8.41 19.45
N VAL A 118 -2.99 -7.10 19.61
CA VAL A 118 -2.63 -6.35 20.81
C VAL A 118 -3.83 -6.24 21.75
N PHE A 119 -3.62 -6.51 23.03
CA PHE A 119 -4.63 -6.37 24.07
C PHE A 119 -4.01 -5.63 25.26
N MET A 120 -4.61 -4.51 25.67
CA MET A 120 -4.28 -3.88 26.95
C MET A 120 -4.88 -4.67 28.12
N ASN A 121 -6.06 -5.25 27.89
CA ASN A 121 -6.75 -6.11 28.83
C ASN A 121 -7.47 -7.22 28.06
N GLU A 122 -7.41 -8.45 28.56
CA GLU A 122 -8.13 -9.61 28.03
C GLU A 122 -9.17 -10.05 29.06
N LEU A 123 -10.45 -10.00 28.66
CA LEU A 123 -11.55 -10.45 29.53
C LEU A 123 -11.71 -11.97 29.43
N ASN A 124 -11.87 -12.61 30.59
CA ASN A 124 -12.24 -14.03 30.69
C ASN A 124 -13.77 -14.20 30.65
N ASN A 125 -14.44 -13.63 29.65
CA ASN A 125 -15.89 -13.80 29.45
C ASN A 125 -16.21 -14.38 28.07
N SER A 126 -17.45 -14.87 27.91
CA SER A 126 -17.88 -15.56 26.70
C SER A 126 -18.13 -14.62 25.51
N GLU A 127 -18.35 -13.33 25.75
CA GLU A 127 -18.76 -12.37 24.72
C GLU A 127 -17.57 -11.69 24.03
N PHE A 128 -16.53 -11.32 24.78
CA PHE A 128 -15.37 -10.57 24.30
C PHE A 128 -14.11 -11.45 24.24
N THR A 129 -14.22 -12.55 23.49
CA THR A 129 -13.10 -13.48 23.32
C THR A 129 -12.10 -12.98 22.28
N ARG A 130 -10.82 -13.34 22.46
CA ARG A 130 -9.75 -13.09 21.47
C ARG A 130 -10.13 -13.56 20.06
N LYS A 131 -10.76 -14.74 19.96
CA LYS A 131 -11.24 -15.31 18.70
C LYS A 131 -12.28 -14.42 18.02
N SER A 132 -13.25 -13.92 18.78
CA SER A 132 -14.29 -13.01 18.28
C SER A 132 -13.70 -11.75 17.65
N PHE A 133 -12.71 -11.13 18.29
CA PHE A 133 -12.03 -9.96 17.71
C PHE A 133 -11.29 -10.26 16.40
N ILE A 134 -10.55 -11.37 16.35
CA ILE A 134 -9.77 -11.77 15.16
C ILE A 134 -10.68 -12.07 13.97
N GLU A 135 -11.83 -12.72 14.20
CA GLU A 135 -12.76 -13.10 13.14
C GLU A 135 -13.54 -11.89 12.57
N ASN A 136 -13.74 -10.84 13.36
CA ASN A 136 -14.60 -9.70 13.00
C ASN A 136 -13.85 -8.42 12.59
N PHE A 137 -12.54 -8.33 12.83
CA PHE A 137 -11.75 -7.14 12.51
C PHE A 137 -10.50 -7.46 11.71
N ASP A 138 -10.10 -6.50 10.86
CA ASP A 138 -8.87 -6.62 10.07
C ASP A 138 -7.61 -6.50 10.92
N VAL A 139 -7.66 -5.66 11.95
CA VAL A 139 -6.56 -5.39 12.88
C VAL A 139 -7.14 -5.21 14.27
N VAL A 140 -6.48 -5.80 15.28
CA VAL A 140 -6.96 -5.84 16.65
C VAL A 140 -5.99 -5.14 17.58
N PHE A 141 -6.47 -4.09 18.23
CA PHE A 141 -5.88 -3.47 19.40
C PHE A 141 -6.97 -3.18 20.42
N VAL A 142 -7.11 -4.04 21.43
CA VAL A 142 -8.17 -3.92 22.45
C VAL A 142 -7.72 -3.02 23.60
N ASP A 143 -8.62 -2.14 24.03
CA ASP A 143 -8.41 -1.15 25.08
C ASP A 143 -8.34 -1.73 26.50
N ASP A 144 -8.18 -0.88 27.50
CA ASP A 144 -8.07 -1.26 28.92
C ASP A 144 -9.36 -1.83 29.50
N SER A 145 -10.53 -1.52 28.90
CA SER A 145 -11.79 -2.17 29.25
C SER A 145 -11.82 -3.64 28.84
N GLY A 146 -11.07 -4.03 27.81
CA GLY A 146 -11.09 -5.37 27.23
C GLY A 146 -12.29 -5.63 26.31
N THR A 147 -13.13 -4.62 26.07
CA THR A 147 -14.37 -4.75 25.27
C THR A 147 -14.34 -4.01 23.94
N LEU A 148 -13.48 -3.00 23.77
CA LEU A 148 -13.43 -2.17 22.58
C LEU A 148 -12.14 -2.40 21.79
N ASN A 149 -12.27 -2.69 20.49
CA ASN A 149 -11.15 -2.64 19.55
C ASN A 149 -10.90 -1.19 19.11
N LEU A 150 -9.82 -0.58 19.61
CA LEU A 150 -9.35 0.75 19.23
C LEU A 150 -9.04 0.82 17.72
N PHE A 151 -8.56 -0.27 17.14
CA PHE A 151 -8.24 -0.37 15.71
C PHE A 151 -9.41 -0.83 14.83
N SER A 152 -10.64 -0.86 15.37
CA SER A 152 -11.86 -1.24 14.62
C SER A 152 -11.96 -0.60 13.23
N GLY A 153 -11.67 0.70 13.13
CA GLY A 153 -11.76 1.45 11.86
C GLY A 153 -10.58 1.22 10.90
N ILE A 154 -9.46 0.65 11.36
CA ILE A 154 -8.24 0.49 10.57
C ILE A 154 -8.33 -0.75 9.69
N SER A 155 -8.13 -0.60 8.39
CA SER A 155 -8.00 -1.71 7.44
C SER A 155 -6.58 -2.27 7.40
N ARG A 156 -6.42 -3.49 6.89
CA ARG A 156 -5.08 -4.09 6.69
C ARG A 156 -4.19 -3.21 5.81
N THR A 157 -4.77 -2.61 4.78
CA THR A 157 -4.04 -1.73 3.85
C THR A 157 -3.56 -0.45 4.51
N GLU A 158 -4.36 0.15 5.40
CA GLU A 158 -3.94 1.34 6.15
C GLU A 158 -2.87 1.01 7.19
N LEU A 159 -2.98 -0.14 7.85
CA LEU A 159 -1.93 -0.62 8.74
C LEU A 159 -0.63 -0.84 7.97
N GLU A 160 -0.65 -1.55 6.84
CA GLU A 160 0.55 -1.75 6.01
C GLU A 160 1.17 -0.43 5.57
N HIS A 161 0.35 0.58 5.24
CA HIS A 161 0.85 1.92 4.93
C HIS A 161 1.53 2.56 6.15
N LEU A 162 0.90 2.50 7.33
CA LEU A 162 1.49 2.98 8.58
C LEU A 162 2.81 2.27 8.90
N GLN A 163 2.87 0.95 8.78
CA GLN A 163 4.08 0.17 9.03
C GLN A 163 5.17 0.48 8.00
N PHE A 164 4.81 0.71 6.73
CA PHE A 164 5.76 1.11 5.70
C PHE A 164 6.40 2.48 6.03
N GLU A 165 5.59 3.46 6.42
CA GLU A 165 6.07 4.79 6.84
C GLU A 165 6.90 4.71 8.13
N ALA A 166 6.49 3.87 9.09
CA ALA A 166 7.24 3.64 10.32
C ALA A 166 8.62 2.99 10.03
N LYS A 167 8.68 1.99 9.14
CA LYS A 167 9.95 1.39 8.68
C LYS A 167 10.85 2.42 8.02
N LEU A 168 10.30 3.31 7.21
CA LEU A 168 11.06 4.39 6.59
C LEU A 168 11.57 5.39 7.64
N ALA A 169 10.74 5.79 8.59
CA ALA A 169 11.14 6.64 9.72
C ALA A 169 12.24 5.99 10.57
N MET A 170 12.16 4.69 10.82
CA MET A 170 13.19 3.96 11.57
C MET A 170 14.55 3.93 10.87
N LYS A 171 14.59 3.92 9.53
CA LYS A 171 15.86 4.10 8.80
C LYS A 171 16.50 5.45 9.12
N TYR A 172 15.71 6.51 9.19
CA TYR A 172 16.19 7.85 9.55
C TYR A 172 16.56 7.96 11.03
N PHE A 173 15.81 7.34 11.95
CA PHE A 173 16.17 7.31 13.37
C PHE A 173 17.44 6.51 13.69
N ASN A 174 17.86 5.62 12.79
CA ASN A 174 19.06 4.80 12.93
C ASN A 174 20.24 5.33 12.10
N GLU A 175 20.02 6.37 11.29
CA GLU A 175 21.09 7.11 10.63
C GLU A 175 21.86 7.93 11.67
N SER A 176 23.18 7.82 11.67
CA SER A 176 24.05 8.47 12.64
C SER A 176 24.93 9.56 12.04
N VAL A 177 25.01 9.65 10.70
CA VAL A 177 25.90 10.57 10.01
C VAL A 177 25.25 11.93 9.75
N GLU A 178 24.01 11.92 9.27
CA GLU A 178 23.26 13.13 8.92
C GLU A 178 22.09 13.34 9.89
N ASP A 179 21.83 14.60 10.26
CA ASP A 179 20.62 14.94 10.98
C ASP A 179 19.40 14.74 10.05
N ARG A 180 18.43 13.95 10.53
CA ARG A 180 17.20 13.62 9.82
C ARG A 180 15.96 14.22 10.46
N PHE A 181 16.10 15.11 11.44
CA PHE A 181 14.97 15.71 12.14
C PHE A 181 13.98 16.38 11.17
N ASP A 182 14.49 17.19 10.24
CA ASP A 182 13.68 17.87 9.23
C ASP A 182 12.90 16.89 8.35
N ALA A 183 13.56 15.84 7.87
CA ALA A 183 12.95 14.83 7.02
C ALA A 183 11.84 14.04 7.72
N ILE A 184 11.98 13.82 9.04
CA ILE A 184 11.00 13.09 9.85
C ILE A 184 9.82 14.00 10.24
N PHE A 185 10.08 15.23 10.73
CA PHE A 185 9.08 16.03 11.43
C PHE A 185 8.68 17.34 10.74
N LEU A 186 9.52 17.92 9.88
CA LEU A 186 9.27 19.24 9.29
C LEU A 186 8.83 19.19 7.83
N GLN A 187 9.16 18.10 7.11
CA GLN A 187 8.78 17.93 5.71
C GLN A 187 7.44 17.24 5.53
N LYS A 188 6.50 17.96 4.91
CA LYS A 188 5.20 17.43 4.49
C LYS A 188 5.35 16.65 3.18
N VAL A 189 5.03 15.36 3.20
CA VAL A 189 5.20 14.44 2.07
C VAL A 189 3.90 13.71 1.72
N ASP A 190 2.75 14.34 1.97
CA ASP A 190 1.42 13.80 1.67
C ASP A 190 0.91 14.18 0.27
N ASP A 191 1.68 14.90 -0.55
CA ASP A 191 1.32 15.14 -1.95
C ASP A 191 1.38 13.82 -2.74
N MET A 192 0.20 13.28 -3.04
CA MET A 192 0.02 12.03 -3.77
C MET A 192 0.77 11.98 -5.10
N LYS A 193 0.97 13.11 -5.78
CA LYS A 193 1.66 13.16 -7.09
C LYS A 193 3.16 12.89 -6.96
N LEU A 194 3.73 13.13 -5.78
CA LEU A 194 5.15 12.97 -5.48
C LEU A 194 5.43 11.76 -4.59
N LYS A 195 4.42 11.33 -3.82
CA LYS A 195 4.53 10.20 -2.88
C LYS A 195 4.49 8.83 -3.56
N TYR A 196 3.79 8.71 -4.68
CA TYR A 196 3.53 7.44 -5.34
C TYR A 196 4.08 7.44 -6.77
N ASP A 197 4.53 6.26 -7.23
CA ASP A 197 5.02 6.08 -8.60
C ASP A 197 3.87 6.16 -9.61
N ASN A 198 2.73 5.56 -9.27
CA ASN A 198 1.51 5.62 -10.05
C ASN A 198 0.33 6.04 -9.16
N VAL A 199 -0.61 6.76 -9.73
CA VAL A 199 -1.86 7.16 -9.06
C VAL A 199 -3.05 6.78 -9.91
N ALA A 200 -4.15 6.35 -9.30
CA ALA A 200 -5.43 6.22 -9.98
C ALA A 200 -6.53 6.98 -9.23
N ARG A 201 -7.54 7.43 -9.97
CA ARG A 201 -8.69 8.15 -9.43
C ARG A 201 -9.96 7.49 -9.90
N ILE A 202 -10.76 6.99 -8.97
CA ILE A 202 -12.08 6.40 -9.18
C ILE A 202 -13.13 7.46 -8.86
N VAL A 203 -14.06 7.65 -9.79
CA VAL A 203 -15.17 8.62 -9.68
C VAL A 203 -16.50 7.90 -9.49
N GLN A 204 -16.68 6.73 -10.09
CA GLN A 204 -17.91 5.95 -10.00
C GLN A 204 -17.75 4.76 -9.04
N LEU A 205 -18.71 4.58 -8.15
CA LEU A 205 -18.83 3.39 -7.32
C LEU A 205 -19.14 2.14 -8.15
N PRO A 206 -18.82 0.93 -7.64
CA PRO A 206 -19.10 -0.32 -8.33
C PRO A 206 -20.56 -0.44 -8.81
N VAL A 207 -20.74 -0.77 -10.09
CA VAL A 207 -22.07 -1.10 -10.65
C VAL A 207 -22.48 -2.50 -10.20
N LYS A 208 -21.52 -3.43 -10.19
CA LYS A 208 -21.67 -4.79 -9.67
C LYS A 208 -20.85 -4.89 -8.39
N TYR A 209 -21.49 -5.29 -7.29
CA TYR A 209 -20.79 -5.49 -6.02
C TYR A 209 -21.49 -6.54 -5.17
N GLU A 210 -21.31 -7.81 -5.56
CA GLU A 210 -21.97 -8.96 -4.94
C GLU A 210 -21.64 -9.10 -3.45
N GLU A 211 -20.45 -8.67 -3.04
CA GLU A 211 -19.96 -8.69 -1.66
C GLU A 211 -20.73 -7.72 -0.74
N TYR A 212 -21.33 -6.65 -1.29
CA TYR A 212 -22.08 -5.66 -0.52
C TYR A 212 -23.55 -6.05 -0.35
N THR A 213 -23.77 -7.07 0.48
CA THR A 213 -25.09 -7.64 0.81
C THR A 213 -25.86 -6.80 1.83
N ASP A 214 -27.16 -7.08 2.03
CA ASP A 214 -27.97 -6.40 3.05
C ASP A 214 -27.44 -6.61 4.48
N SER A 215 -26.81 -7.76 4.75
CA SER A 215 -26.10 -8.03 6.01
C SER A 215 -24.94 -7.06 6.22
N VAL A 216 -24.12 -6.85 5.19
CA VAL A 216 -22.97 -5.92 5.25
C VAL A 216 -23.43 -4.47 5.44
N LYS A 217 -24.58 -4.08 4.86
CA LYS A 217 -25.15 -2.72 5.02
C LYS A 217 -25.46 -2.37 6.47
N LEU A 218 -25.76 -3.36 7.32
CA LEU A 218 -26.05 -3.13 8.73
C LEU A 218 -24.82 -2.60 9.48
N ASP A 219 -23.62 -3.04 9.08
CA ASP A 219 -22.36 -2.60 9.70
C ASP A 219 -21.66 -1.48 8.90
N TYR A 220 -21.84 -1.46 7.58
CA TYR A 220 -21.31 -0.45 6.66
C TYR A 220 -22.43 0.20 5.86
N PRO A 221 -23.12 1.21 6.42
CA PRO A 221 -24.25 1.87 5.75
C PRO A 221 -23.83 2.64 4.49
N ASP A 222 -22.57 3.09 4.40
CA ASP A 222 -22.03 3.74 3.20
C ASP A 222 -21.21 2.76 2.34
N LYS A 223 -21.76 2.44 1.15
CA LYS A 223 -21.13 1.60 0.13
C LYS A 223 -19.74 2.10 -0.27
N PHE A 224 -19.51 3.42 -0.26
CA PHE A 224 -18.22 4.02 -0.61
C PHE A 224 -17.12 3.59 0.37
N ILE A 225 -17.40 3.65 1.67
CA ILE A 225 -16.44 3.30 2.72
C ILE A 225 -16.09 1.82 2.64
N TYR A 226 -17.11 0.96 2.49
CA TYR A 226 -16.90 -0.48 2.36
C TYR A 226 -16.09 -0.84 1.10
N PHE A 227 -16.37 -0.17 -0.02
CA PHE A 227 -15.60 -0.34 -1.25
C PHE A 227 -14.14 0.11 -1.11
N ALA A 228 -13.91 1.29 -0.53
CA ALA A 228 -12.57 1.81 -0.26
C ALA A 228 -11.74 0.87 0.62
N ARG A 229 -12.40 0.20 1.58
CA ARG A 229 -11.78 -0.77 2.49
C ARG A 229 -11.39 -2.09 1.82
N THR A 230 -12.24 -2.64 0.97
CA THR A 230 -12.12 -4.03 0.48
C THR A 230 -11.47 -4.15 -0.88
N MET A 231 -11.68 -3.19 -1.80
CA MET A 231 -11.06 -3.17 -3.13
C MET A 231 -9.53 -3.36 -3.13
N PRO A 232 -8.76 -2.84 -2.15
CA PRO A 232 -7.31 -3.03 -2.14
C PRO A 232 -6.90 -4.50 -2.08
N SER A 233 -7.70 -5.34 -1.41
CA SER A 233 -7.42 -6.78 -1.30
C SER A 233 -7.48 -7.47 -2.67
N LEU A 234 -8.46 -7.10 -3.52
CA LEU A 234 -8.55 -7.58 -4.89
C LEU A 234 -7.32 -7.16 -5.70
N LEU A 235 -6.95 -5.88 -5.63
CA LEU A 235 -5.80 -5.36 -6.38
C LEU A 235 -4.48 -5.98 -5.92
N LYS A 236 -4.29 -6.21 -4.62
CA LYS A 236 -3.11 -6.91 -4.07
C LYS A 236 -3.01 -8.34 -4.58
N ARG A 237 -4.13 -9.08 -4.66
CA ARG A 237 -4.14 -10.45 -5.21
C ARG A 237 -3.70 -10.50 -6.67
N GLY A 238 -4.09 -9.51 -7.47
CA GLY A 238 -3.69 -9.45 -8.88
C GLY A 238 -2.31 -8.83 -9.14
N LEU A 239 -1.89 -7.84 -8.34
CA LEU A 239 -0.62 -7.14 -8.51
C LEU A 239 0.54 -7.88 -7.82
N THR A 240 0.27 -8.63 -6.76
CA THR A 240 1.28 -9.44 -6.02
C THR A 240 2.53 -8.62 -5.68
N ASN A 241 3.72 -9.12 -5.97
CA ASN A 241 5.02 -8.48 -5.73
C ASN A 241 5.40 -7.42 -6.78
N ARG A 242 4.52 -7.07 -7.74
CA ARG A 242 4.74 -5.93 -8.66
C ARG A 242 4.68 -4.59 -7.93
N ILE A 243 3.99 -4.54 -6.79
CA ILE A 243 3.89 -3.37 -5.92
C ILE A 243 4.50 -3.69 -4.56
N LYS A 244 5.07 -2.66 -3.93
CA LYS A 244 5.49 -2.68 -2.52
C LYS A 244 4.37 -2.23 -1.59
N LEU A 245 3.53 -1.31 -2.06
CA LEU A 245 2.44 -0.71 -1.29
C LEU A 245 1.31 -0.25 -2.21
N ILE A 246 0.09 -0.41 -1.74
CA ILE A 246 -1.11 0.28 -2.25
C ILE A 246 -1.70 1.10 -1.11
N THR A 247 -2.15 2.31 -1.40
CA THR A 247 -2.74 3.22 -0.43
C THR A 247 -4.04 3.80 -0.97
N ILE A 248 -4.94 4.16 -0.06
CA ILE A 248 -6.28 4.64 -0.36
C ILE A 248 -6.47 6.00 0.29
N HIS A 249 -6.91 6.96 -0.50
CA HIS A 249 -7.13 8.34 -0.05
C HIS A 249 -8.46 8.85 -0.58
N TYR A 250 -9.21 9.53 0.27
CA TYR A 250 -10.43 10.24 -0.11
C TYR A 250 -10.66 11.37 0.88
N ASP A 251 -11.26 12.45 0.40
CA ASP A 251 -11.49 13.63 1.22
C ASP A 251 -12.64 13.39 2.20
N LYS A 252 -12.56 13.94 3.41
CA LYS A 252 -13.65 13.97 4.38
C LYS A 252 -14.87 14.66 3.78
N LEU A 253 -16.06 14.22 4.19
CA LEU A 253 -17.30 14.91 3.84
C LEU A 253 -17.22 16.39 4.26
N PRO A 254 -17.61 17.33 3.37
CA PRO A 254 -17.64 18.74 3.70
C PRO A 254 -18.68 18.98 4.81
N PRO A 255 -18.51 20.04 5.62
CA PRO A 255 -19.55 20.45 6.56
C PRO A 255 -20.86 20.75 5.80
N TRP A 256 -21.99 20.40 6.41
CA TRP A 256 -23.33 20.65 5.88
C TRP A 256 -24.15 21.50 6.84
N SER A 257 -25.21 22.14 6.34
CA SER A 257 -26.11 22.92 7.18
C SER A 257 -26.91 22.03 8.12
N ILE A 258 -27.19 22.48 9.34
CA ILE A 258 -28.06 21.77 10.29
C ILE A 258 -29.49 21.56 9.77
N SER A 259 -29.90 22.35 8.77
CA SER A 259 -31.21 22.23 8.12
C SER A 259 -31.23 21.23 6.97
N GLU A 260 -30.09 20.69 6.58
CA GLU A 260 -29.95 19.74 5.48
C GLU A 260 -29.83 18.31 5.98
N ARG A 261 -30.18 17.35 5.12
CA ARG A 261 -29.94 15.94 5.41
C ARG A 261 -28.43 15.64 5.32
N PRO A 262 -27.90 14.72 6.15
CA PRO A 262 -26.52 14.30 6.07
C PRO A 262 -26.15 13.84 4.66
N MET A 263 -25.01 14.31 4.15
CA MET A 263 -24.47 13.88 2.87
C MET A 263 -23.83 12.49 3.00
N THR A 264 -23.95 11.68 1.96
CA THR A 264 -23.11 10.49 1.74
C THR A 264 -21.94 10.83 0.83
N TYR A 265 -20.88 10.02 0.87
CA TYR A 265 -19.71 10.20 -0.01
C TYR A 265 -20.10 10.21 -1.50
N ASN A 266 -21.08 9.38 -1.86
CA ASN A 266 -21.62 9.33 -3.20
C ASN A 266 -22.36 10.63 -3.58
N SER A 267 -23.24 11.14 -2.71
CA SER A 267 -23.98 12.37 -2.97
C SER A 267 -23.08 13.61 -3.07
N ALA A 268 -22.01 13.65 -2.26
CA ALA A 268 -20.99 14.70 -2.30
C ALA A 268 -20.01 14.54 -3.46
N LYS A 269 -20.13 13.48 -4.28
CA LYS A 269 -19.25 13.16 -5.43
C LYS A 269 -17.77 13.13 -5.04
N ILE A 270 -17.48 12.63 -3.83
CA ILE A 270 -16.12 12.43 -3.35
C ILE A 270 -15.44 11.37 -4.21
N LYS A 271 -14.19 11.64 -4.57
CA LYS A 271 -13.40 10.77 -5.44
C LYS A 271 -12.49 9.92 -4.58
N LEU A 272 -12.31 8.67 -5.00
CA LEU A 272 -11.38 7.74 -4.36
C LEU A 272 -10.06 7.76 -5.13
N TYR A 273 -8.96 7.94 -4.42
CA TYR A 273 -7.62 7.94 -5.01
C TYR A 273 -6.82 6.74 -4.52
N LEU A 274 -6.16 6.08 -5.46
CA LEU A 274 -5.27 4.95 -5.22
C LEU A 274 -3.83 5.41 -5.47
N GLY A 275 -2.94 5.21 -4.49
CA GLY A 275 -1.50 5.41 -4.66
C GLY A 275 -0.78 4.06 -4.71
N PHE A 276 0.08 3.87 -5.71
CA PHE A 276 0.87 2.64 -5.87
C PHE A 276 2.36 2.96 -5.77
N LEU A 277 3.05 2.24 -4.89
CA LEU A 277 4.52 2.18 -4.87
C LEU A 277 4.95 0.88 -5.54
N LEU A 278 5.72 0.98 -6.62
CA LEU A 278 6.09 -0.16 -7.45
C LEU A 278 7.30 -0.89 -6.89
N ASN A 279 7.40 -2.17 -7.24
CA ASN A 279 8.66 -2.89 -7.15
C ASN A 279 9.40 -2.79 -8.48
N PRO A 280 10.52 -2.05 -8.58
CA PRO A 280 11.21 -1.84 -9.86
C PRO A 280 11.67 -3.15 -10.52
N GLU A 281 11.98 -4.18 -9.74
CA GLU A 281 12.45 -5.48 -10.25
C GLU A 281 11.32 -6.29 -10.91
N GLU A 282 10.10 -6.21 -10.35
CA GLU A 282 8.98 -7.09 -10.72
C GLU A 282 7.88 -6.38 -11.52
N SER A 283 7.76 -5.06 -11.38
CA SER A 283 6.68 -4.24 -11.95
C SER A 283 6.50 -4.42 -13.45
N ASN A 284 7.61 -4.62 -14.17
CA ASN A 284 7.66 -4.70 -15.62
C ASN A 284 7.59 -6.14 -16.17
N ARG A 285 7.44 -7.19 -15.35
CA ARG A 285 7.40 -8.56 -15.90
C ARG A 285 6.22 -8.77 -16.84
N LEU A 286 6.40 -9.56 -17.90
CA LEU A 286 5.39 -9.79 -18.94
C LEU A 286 4.40 -10.89 -18.60
N VAL A 287 4.74 -11.74 -17.63
CA VAL A 287 3.95 -12.90 -17.24
C VAL A 287 3.71 -12.84 -15.74
N ASP A 288 2.46 -13.01 -15.33
CA ASP A 288 2.11 -13.33 -13.95
C ASP A 288 1.90 -14.82 -13.85
N TYR A 289 2.76 -15.48 -13.08
CA TYR A 289 2.68 -16.90 -12.81
C TYR A 289 1.61 -17.17 -11.76
N GLY A 290 0.76 -18.15 -12.05
CA GLY A 290 -0.22 -18.72 -11.15
C GLY A 290 0.18 -20.10 -10.65
N PRO A 291 -0.76 -20.82 -10.03
CA PRO A 291 -0.54 -22.18 -9.51
C PRO A 291 -0.43 -23.23 -10.61
N SER A 292 -0.04 -24.45 -10.21
CA SER A 292 -0.14 -25.62 -11.08
C SER A 292 -1.61 -25.91 -11.41
N PRO A 293 -1.98 -26.25 -12.66
CA PRO A 293 -3.34 -26.67 -13.00
C PRO A 293 -3.80 -27.93 -12.26
N GLU A 294 -2.86 -28.71 -11.71
CA GLU A 294 -3.15 -29.89 -10.88
C GLU A 294 -3.72 -29.52 -9.49
N ASP A 295 -3.42 -28.31 -9.00
CA ASP A 295 -4.08 -27.77 -7.80
C ASP A 295 -5.41 -27.13 -8.21
N GLU A 296 -6.45 -27.96 -8.29
CA GLU A 296 -7.77 -27.54 -8.77
C GLU A 296 -8.34 -26.33 -8.01
N ASN A 297 -8.09 -26.24 -6.69
CA ASN A 297 -8.66 -25.17 -5.87
C ASN A 297 -7.94 -23.85 -6.16
N ALA A 298 -6.61 -23.84 -6.12
CA ALA A 298 -5.83 -22.65 -6.43
C ALA A 298 -6.02 -22.20 -7.89
N ALA A 299 -6.10 -23.15 -8.84
CA ALA A 299 -6.37 -22.86 -10.24
C ALA A 299 -7.76 -22.23 -10.45
N LYS A 300 -8.81 -22.75 -9.80
CA LYS A 300 -10.15 -22.15 -9.82
C LYS A 300 -10.15 -20.73 -9.25
N GLU A 301 -9.43 -20.47 -8.17
CA GLU A 301 -9.31 -19.12 -7.62
C GLU A 301 -8.58 -18.16 -8.57
N PHE A 302 -7.50 -18.63 -9.22
CA PHE A 302 -6.75 -17.86 -10.20
C PHE A 302 -7.63 -17.54 -11.42
N GLN A 303 -8.35 -18.52 -11.94
CA GLN A 303 -9.31 -18.35 -13.04
C GLN A 303 -10.47 -17.44 -12.63
N LYS A 304 -10.96 -17.49 -11.39
CA LYS A 304 -11.98 -16.57 -10.88
C LYS A 304 -11.46 -15.13 -10.81
N LEU A 305 -10.20 -14.94 -10.39
CA LEU A 305 -9.56 -13.62 -10.33
C LEU A 305 -9.36 -13.01 -11.71
N TRP A 306 -8.86 -13.80 -12.66
CA TRP A 306 -8.43 -13.32 -13.99
C TRP A 306 -9.43 -13.59 -15.11
N GLY A 307 -10.50 -14.33 -14.86
CA GLY A 307 -11.53 -14.67 -15.85
C GLY A 307 -10.93 -15.18 -17.16
N LYS A 308 -11.29 -14.52 -18.26
CA LYS A 308 -10.85 -14.87 -19.62
C LYS A 308 -9.36 -14.60 -19.90
N LYS A 309 -8.65 -13.92 -18.99
CA LYS A 309 -7.20 -13.65 -19.12
C LYS A 309 -6.33 -14.78 -18.57
N ALA A 310 -6.87 -15.68 -17.76
CA ALA A 310 -6.15 -16.86 -17.31
C ALA A 310 -5.93 -17.84 -18.47
N GLU A 311 -4.70 -18.30 -18.65
CA GLU A 311 -4.32 -19.33 -19.61
C GLU A 311 -3.30 -20.30 -19.03
N VAL A 312 -3.39 -21.57 -19.41
CA VAL A 312 -2.40 -22.59 -19.04
C VAL A 312 -1.27 -22.59 -20.05
N ARG A 313 -0.03 -22.48 -19.56
CA ARG A 313 1.16 -22.44 -20.42
C ARG A 313 2.28 -23.34 -19.91
N ARG A 314 2.96 -24.00 -20.84
CA ARG A 314 4.22 -24.71 -20.59
C ARG A 314 5.41 -23.77 -20.78
N PHE A 315 6.27 -23.67 -19.78
CA PHE A 315 7.45 -22.80 -19.77
C PHE A 315 8.74 -23.57 -20.14
N LYS A 316 9.83 -22.84 -20.38
CA LYS A 316 11.14 -23.41 -20.82
C LYS A 316 11.74 -24.36 -19.78
N ASP A 317 11.39 -24.20 -18.52
CA ASP A 317 11.77 -25.07 -17.40
C ASP A 317 10.92 -26.36 -17.33
N GLY A 318 10.02 -26.56 -18.30
CA GLY A 318 9.13 -27.72 -18.38
C GLY A 318 7.88 -27.62 -17.50
N LYS A 319 7.78 -26.61 -16.62
CA LYS A 319 6.61 -26.44 -15.74
C LYS A 319 5.39 -26.01 -16.54
N ILE A 320 4.24 -26.53 -16.15
CA ILE A 320 2.92 -26.15 -16.68
C ILE A 320 2.21 -25.40 -15.56
N LEU A 321 1.91 -24.13 -15.78
CA LEU A 321 1.28 -23.26 -14.79
C LEU A 321 0.11 -22.52 -15.43
N GLU A 322 -0.90 -22.20 -14.61
CA GLU A 322 -1.82 -21.10 -14.92
C GLU A 322 -1.01 -19.80 -14.98
N CYS A 323 -1.33 -18.91 -15.91
CA CYS A 323 -0.64 -17.64 -16.05
C CYS A 323 -1.50 -16.57 -16.72
N VAL A 324 -1.02 -15.32 -16.64
CA VAL A 324 -1.52 -14.21 -17.45
C VAL A 324 -0.37 -13.58 -18.20
N VAL A 325 -0.52 -13.45 -19.51
CA VAL A 325 0.48 -12.81 -20.39
C VAL A 325 0.01 -11.42 -20.79
N TRP A 326 0.93 -10.45 -20.64
CA TRP A 326 0.68 -9.06 -20.95
C TRP A 326 1.35 -8.65 -22.25
N ASP A 327 0.53 -8.20 -23.20
CA ASP A 327 1.00 -7.65 -24.45
C ASP A 327 1.76 -6.34 -24.23
N TYR A 328 2.88 -6.17 -24.95
CA TYR A 328 3.67 -4.95 -24.93
C TYR A 328 4.13 -4.58 -26.35
N LYS A 329 4.28 -3.28 -26.59
CA LYS A 329 4.84 -2.66 -27.80
C LYS A 329 5.80 -1.57 -27.35
N GLY A 330 7.09 -1.86 -27.32
CA GLY A 330 8.13 -0.98 -26.82
C GLY A 330 8.28 -1.01 -25.29
N ILE A 331 9.44 -0.55 -24.82
CA ILE A 331 9.83 -0.53 -23.40
C ILE A 331 8.84 0.30 -22.55
N GLU A 332 8.37 1.42 -23.08
CA GLU A 332 7.43 2.32 -22.40
C GLU A 332 6.09 1.64 -22.06
N SER A 333 5.58 0.81 -22.96
CA SER A 333 4.32 0.09 -22.75
C SER A 333 4.43 -0.99 -21.68
N ARG A 334 5.66 -1.46 -21.40
CA ARG A 334 5.97 -2.42 -20.34
C ARG A 334 5.79 -1.79 -18.96
N GLY A 335 6.15 -0.52 -18.82
CA GLY A 335 5.87 0.29 -17.63
C GLY A 335 4.38 0.49 -17.33
N LEU A 336 3.50 0.21 -18.29
CA LEU A 336 2.04 0.36 -18.16
C LEU A 336 1.32 -0.96 -17.84
N ILE A 337 2.02 -2.05 -17.56
CA ILE A 337 1.39 -3.34 -17.23
C ILE A 337 0.53 -3.23 -15.97
N ILE A 338 1.02 -2.52 -14.94
CA ILE A 338 0.27 -2.30 -13.70
C ILE A 338 -1.03 -1.52 -13.97
N ASN A 339 -0.98 -0.50 -14.83
CA ASN A 339 -2.16 0.20 -15.30
C ASN A 339 -3.17 -0.77 -15.93
N LYS A 340 -2.73 -1.64 -16.84
CA LYS A 340 -3.58 -2.64 -17.50
C LYS A 340 -4.20 -3.62 -16.50
N ILE A 341 -3.44 -4.09 -15.51
CA ILE A 341 -3.92 -4.98 -14.44
C ILE A 341 -5.04 -4.30 -13.65
N VAL A 342 -4.80 -3.08 -13.16
CA VAL A 342 -5.76 -2.35 -12.33
C VAL A 342 -7.06 -2.08 -13.09
N LEU A 343 -6.96 -1.58 -14.33
CA LEU A 343 -8.13 -1.34 -15.18
C LEU A 343 -8.90 -2.63 -15.46
N TYR A 344 -8.20 -3.73 -15.75
CA TYR A 344 -8.81 -5.03 -16.02
C TYR A 344 -9.58 -5.56 -14.81
N LEU A 345 -8.94 -5.61 -13.64
CA LEU A 345 -9.55 -6.18 -12.42
C LEU A 345 -10.75 -5.36 -11.95
N LEU A 346 -10.65 -4.03 -11.95
CA LEU A 346 -11.76 -3.17 -11.54
C LEU A 346 -12.93 -3.23 -12.54
N SER A 347 -12.65 -3.36 -13.84
CA SER A 347 -13.71 -3.58 -14.82
C SER A 347 -14.38 -4.94 -14.67
N LEU A 348 -13.61 -5.99 -14.42
CA LEU A 348 -14.14 -7.36 -14.32
C LEU A 348 -15.00 -7.55 -13.07
N HIS A 349 -14.48 -7.16 -11.90
CA HIS A 349 -15.11 -7.46 -10.61
C HIS A 349 -16.10 -6.38 -10.15
N TYR A 350 -15.89 -5.11 -10.53
CA TYR A 350 -16.73 -3.99 -10.07
C TYR A 350 -17.50 -3.29 -11.19
N GLY A 351 -17.22 -3.62 -12.46
CA GLY A 351 -17.83 -2.95 -13.61
C GLY A 351 -17.36 -1.50 -13.80
N ILE A 352 -16.23 -1.11 -13.19
CA ILE A 352 -15.69 0.24 -13.30
C ILE A 352 -14.86 0.32 -14.59
N LYS A 353 -15.33 1.13 -15.54
CA LYS A 353 -14.69 1.28 -16.86
C LYS A 353 -13.59 2.35 -16.83
N ASP A 354 -12.60 2.19 -17.70
CA ASP A 354 -11.60 3.23 -17.96
C ASP A 354 -12.29 4.47 -18.57
N GLY A 355 -11.91 5.66 -18.10
CA GLY A 355 -12.44 6.93 -18.57
C GLY A 355 -12.65 7.96 -17.47
N ASN A 356 -13.07 9.16 -17.85
CA ASN A 356 -13.26 10.27 -16.90
C ASN A 356 -14.38 10.00 -15.87
N GLU A 357 -15.36 9.18 -16.23
CA GLU A 357 -16.53 8.87 -15.39
C GLU A 357 -16.30 7.65 -14.48
N GLY A 358 -15.48 6.68 -14.89
CA GLY A 358 -15.19 5.48 -14.10
C GLY A 358 -13.88 5.62 -13.33
N ILE A 359 -12.79 5.09 -13.90
CA ILE A 359 -11.43 5.21 -13.36
C ILE A 359 -10.52 5.94 -14.34
N ARG A 360 -9.73 6.88 -13.83
CA ARG A 360 -8.62 7.50 -14.54
C ARG A 360 -7.31 7.12 -13.88
N TYR A 361 -6.45 6.45 -14.63
CA TYR A 361 -5.13 6.04 -14.16
C TYR A 361 -4.05 6.98 -14.71
N PHE A 362 -3.17 7.44 -13.83
CA PHE A 362 -2.08 8.36 -14.14
C PHE A 362 -0.76 7.59 -14.22
N ALA A 363 -0.47 7.07 -15.42
CA ALA A 363 0.86 6.62 -15.83
C ALA A 363 1.04 6.82 -17.34
N GLY A 364 2.29 7.01 -17.78
CA GLY A 364 2.65 7.10 -19.19
C GLY A 364 2.30 8.41 -19.90
N GLN A 365 1.77 9.42 -19.20
CA GLN A 365 1.47 10.74 -19.80
C GLN A 365 2.70 11.41 -20.41
N PHE A 366 3.90 11.06 -19.90
CA PHE A 366 5.17 11.57 -20.39
C PHE A 366 5.76 10.75 -21.54
N ASN A 367 5.25 9.54 -21.81
CA ASN A 367 5.78 8.66 -22.87
C ASN A 367 5.76 9.32 -24.24
N LYS A 368 4.75 10.15 -24.54
CA LYS A 368 4.66 10.92 -25.80
C LYS A 368 5.83 11.89 -26.04
N PHE A 369 6.61 12.22 -25.00
CA PHE A 369 7.78 13.09 -25.10
C PHE A 369 9.07 12.29 -25.30
N VAL A 370 9.06 10.98 -25.04
CA VAL A 370 10.15 10.09 -25.39
C VAL A 370 10.00 9.75 -26.87
N LYS A 371 10.78 10.42 -27.71
CA LYS A 371 10.72 10.29 -29.17
C LYS A 371 12.06 9.81 -29.72
N PRO A 372 12.05 9.05 -30.84
CA PRO A 372 13.28 8.76 -31.57
C PRO A 372 14.01 10.04 -32.00
N SER A 373 15.33 9.93 -32.20
CA SER A 373 16.14 11.04 -32.69
C SER A 373 15.66 11.48 -34.09
N PRO A 374 15.39 12.78 -34.31
CA PRO A 374 15.02 13.29 -35.64
C PRO A 374 16.20 13.28 -36.61
N ALA A 375 17.43 13.14 -36.11
CA ALA A 375 18.64 13.12 -36.92
C ALA A 375 18.90 11.77 -37.60
N VAL A 376 18.15 10.71 -37.24
CA VAL A 376 18.31 9.38 -37.83
C VAL A 376 17.47 9.31 -39.11
N PRO A 377 18.08 9.12 -40.30
CA PRO A 377 17.35 8.93 -41.54
C PRO A 377 16.39 7.74 -41.45
N MET A 378 15.18 7.89 -41.99
CA MET A 378 14.16 6.81 -41.94
C MET A 378 14.61 5.51 -42.60
N GLN A 379 15.59 5.55 -43.50
CA GLN A 379 16.13 4.37 -44.20
C GLN A 379 16.94 3.45 -43.30
N ILE A 380 17.60 4.00 -42.26
CA ILE A 380 18.41 3.23 -41.29
C ILE A 380 17.69 3.06 -39.95
N PHE A 381 16.51 3.66 -39.80
CA PHE A 381 15.73 3.58 -38.58
C PHE A 381 15.18 2.17 -38.37
N ASP A 382 15.67 1.49 -37.33
CA ASP A 382 15.17 0.18 -36.94
C ASP A 382 14.01 0.32 -35.93
N ARG A 383 12.81 -0.02 -36.38
CA ARG A 383 11.62 -0.02 -35.52
C ARG A 383 11.73 -1.02 -34.37
N ASP A 384 12.46 -2.12 -34.54
CA ASP A 384 12.64 -3.12 -33.49
C ASP A 384 13.59 -2.65 -32.39
N THR A 385 14.43 -1.66 -32.65
CA THR A 385 15.28 -1.03 -31.64
C THR A 385 14.45 -0.33 -30.56
N ILE A 386 13.20 0.06 -30.85
CA ILE A 386 12.24 0.56 -29.83
C ILE A 386 11.91 -0.52 -28.78
N ASN A 387 11.88 -1.79 -29.20
CA ASN A 387 11.63 -2.92 -28.30
C ASN A 387 12.91 -3.36 -27.57
N LYS A 388 14.05 -3.34 -28.27
CA LYS A 388 15.35 -3.79 -27.76
C LYS A 388 16.08 -2.74 -26.92
N GLY A 389 15.73 -1.46 -27.08
CA GLY A 389 16.33 -0.34 -26.36
C GLY A 389 17.84 -0.25 -26.61
N PHE A 390 18.61 -0.24 -25.53
CA PHE A 390 20.06 -0.14 -25.55
C PHE A 390 20.77 -1.48 -25.78
N GLN A 391 20.03 -2.60 -25.82
CA GLN A 391 20.64 -3.93 -25.97
C GLN A 391 21.56 -4.05 -27.20
N PRO A 392 21.18 -3.55 -28.41
CA PRO A 392 22.01 -3.69 -29.59
C PRO A 392 23.38 -3.00 -29.46
N VAL A 393 23.42 -1.77 -28.93
CA VAL A 393 24.69 -1.02 -28.76
C VAL A 393 25.58 -1.65 -27.70
N MET A 394 24.99 -2.21 -26.64
CA MET A 394 25.73 -2.92 -25.59
C MET A 394 26.37 -4.20 -26.15
N THR A 395 25.59 -4.99 -26.89
CA THR A 395 26.09 -6.20 -27.55
C THR A 395 27.20 -5.89 -28.55
N ALA A 396 27.04 -4.85 -29.37
CA ALA A 396 28.07 -4.42 -30.31
C ALA A 396 29.37 -3.99 -29.61
N TYR A 397 29.28 -3.28 -28.48
CA TYR A 397 30.45 -2.91 -27.68
C TYR A 397 31.14 -4.13 -27.07
N ASP A 398 30.38 -5.09 -26.54
CA ASP A 398 30.93 -6.31 -25.96
C ASP A 398 31.65 -7.16 -27.01
N GLU A 399 31.09 -7.26 -28.21
CA GLU A 399 31.70 -7.94 -29.35
C GLU A 399 32.99 -7.25 -29.79
N LEU A 400 32.98 -5.92 -29.96
CA LEU A 400 34.17 -5.15 -30.31
C LEU A 400 35.26 -5.29 -29.25
N SER A 401 34.88 -5.23 -27.97
CA SER A 401 35.82 -5.36 -26.86
C SER A 401 36.52 -6.73 -26.86
N LYS A 402 35.77 -7.81 -27.15
CA LYS A 402 36.34 -9.15 -27.30
C LYS A 402 37.34 -9.22 -28.46
N VAL A 403 36.98 -8.65 -29.62
CA VAL A 403 37.86 -8.62 -30.79
C VAL A 403 39.16 -7.88 -30.49
N LEU A 404 39.09 -6.69 -29.90
CA LEU A 404 40.27 -5.90 -29.55
C LEU A 404 41.18 -6.61 -28.53
N LEU A 405 40.60 -7.25 -27.51
CA LEU A 405 41.38 -8.00 -26.52
C LEU A 405 42.03 -9.27 -27.08
N SER A 406 41.54 -9.80 -28.20
CA SER A 406 42.11 -10.98 -28.87
C SER A 406 43.27 -10.69 -29.82
N ILE A 407 43.64 -9.41 -30.02
CA ILE A 407 44.75 -9.06 -30.91
C ILE A 407 46.08 -9.36 -30.22
N GLU A 408 46.84 -10.32 -30.76
CA GLU A 408 48.13 -10.76 -30.21
C GLU A 408 49.33 -10.04 -30.85
N ASP A 409 49.22 -9.61 -32.11
CA ASP A 409 50.29 -8.97 -32.90
C ASP A 409 50.53 -7.48 -32.58
N LEU A 410 50.16 -7.04 -31.38
CA LEU A 410 50.43 -5.66 -30.93
C LEU A 410 51.75 -5.61 -30.14
N PRO A 411 52.61 -4.60 -30.39
CA PRO A 411 53.83 -4.39 -29.59
C PRO A 411 53.55 -4.24 -28.08
N LEU A 412 52.35 -3.78 -27.72
CA LEU A 412 51.86 -3.69 -26.36
C LEU A 412 50.47 -4.31 -26.27
N LYS A 413 50.28 -5.22 -25.32
CA LYS A 413 48.99 -5.88 -25.08
C LYS A 413 47.98 -4.89 -24.50
N ILE A 414 46.75 -4.94 -25.01
CA ILE A 414 45.63 -4.17 -24.46
C ILE A 414 45.25 -4.76 -23.10
N SER A 415 45.29 -3.94 -22.05
CA SER A 415 45.00 -4.37 -20.68
C SER A 415 43.52 -4.27 -20.32
N ASN A 416 42.82 -3.24 -20.78
CA ASN A 416 41.41 -3.02 -20.49
C ASN A 416 40.78 -2.06 -21.51
N ILE A 417 39.47 -2.19 -21.72
CA ILE A 417 38.66 -1.32 -22.58
C ILE A 417 37.48 -0.84 -21.74
N ARG A 418 37.33 0.48 -21.62
CA ARG A 418 36.29 1.10 -20.77
C ARG A 418 35.43 2.03 -21.60
N ALA A 419 34.12 1.77 -21.61
CA ALA A 419 33.12 2.63 -22.22
C ALA A 419 32.87 3.88 -21.37
N THR A 420 32.94 5.06 -22.01
CA THR A 420 32.58 6.35 -21.37
C THR A 420 31.41 7.04 -22.06
N SER A 421 30.89 6.47 -23.14
CA SER A 421 29.73 6.99 -23.88
C SER A 421 28.46 6.90 -23.05
N SER A 422 27.60 7.93 -23.14
CA SER A 422 26.27 7.92 -22.53
C SER A 422 25.37 6.80 -23.06
N ALA A 423 25.57 6.40 -24.32
CA ALA A 423 24.86 5.29 -24.96
C ALA A 423 25.14 3.93 -24.29
N LEU A 424 26.29 3.77 -23.66
CA LEU A 424 26.71 2.52 -22.99
C LEU A 424 26.46 2.55 -21.47
N ARG A 425 25.68 3.52 -20.99
CA ARG A 425 25.23 3.62 -19.59
C ARG A 425 23.78 4.09 -19.45
N TYR A 426 22.96 3.82 -20.46
CA TYR A 426 21.52 4.15 -20.48
C TYR A 426 21.20 5.63 -20.28
N ALA A 427 22.12 6.52 -20.66
CA ALA A 427 22.03 7.97 -20.38
C ALA A 427 22.03 8.85 -21.64
N SER A 428 22.01 8.27 -22.85
CA SER A 428 21.83 9.07 -24.06
C SER A 428 20.39 9.55 -24.16
N VAL A 429 20.22 10.80 -24.62
CA VAL A 429 18.89 11.42 -24.81
C VAL A 429 18.01 10.59 -25.74
N PHE A 430 18.61 10.01 -26.78
CA PHE A 430 17.93 9.14 -27.74
C PHE A 430 18.49 7.72 -27.64
N VAL A 431 17.62 6.73 -27.83
CA VAL A 431 18.03 5.33 -27.96
C VAL A 431 18.89 5.20 -29.23
N PRO A 432 20.15 4.71 -29.11
CA PRO A 432 21.03 4.55 -30.25
C PRO A 432 20.40 3.70 -31.35
N GLN A 433 20.56 4.12 -32.61
CA GLN A 433 20.10 3.39 -33.79
C GLN A 433 21.33 2.80 -34.52
N PRO A 434 21.16 1.71 -35.28
CA PRO A 434 22.24 1.11 -36.09
C PRO A 434 22.90 2.08 -37.07
#